data_AF-A0A9D4Q3Z4-F1
#
_entry.id   AF-A0A9D4Q3Z4-F1
#
_cell.length_a   1.000
_cell.length_b   1.000
_cell.length_c   1.000
_cell.angle_alpha   90.00
_cell.angle_beta   90.00
_cell.angle_gamma   90.00
#
_symmetry.space_group_name_H-M   'P 1'
#
loop_
_entity.id
_entity.type
_entity.pdbx_description
1 polymer ?
#
loop_
_entity_poly.entity_id
_entity_poly.type
_entity_poly.pdbx_seq_one_letter_code
_entity_poly.pdbx_strand_id
1 'polypeptide(L)'
;MALFVCKVLDAGCIVEFDEPYELMKSESSQFTSMVQNTGPSMARQLWNMAREAHAQRRVHSHHEDVHRETEYIDETPPWFMTSRPDVVVSGRATEVIQEEDGEDGQCYTSL
;
A
#
# COMPACT_ATOMS: atom_id res chain seq x y z
N MET A 1 8.69 -20.17 -10.85
CA MET A 1 8.30 -19.52 -9.57
C MET A 1 8.53 -18.02 -9.74
N ALA A 2 7.49 -17.19 -9.64
CA ALA A 2 7.65 -15.74 -9.74
C ALA A 2 8.21 -15.20 -8.42
N LEU A 3 9.36 -14.53 -8.47
CA LEU A 3 9.92 -13.80 -7.33
C LEU A 3 9.13 -12.51 -7.17
N PHE A 4 8.14 -12.51 -6.27
CA PHE A 4 7.43 -11.29 -5.89
C PHE A 4 8.31 -10.53 -4.88
N VAL A 5 9.23 -9.73 -5.40
CA VAL A 5 10.06 -8.80 -4.63
C VAL A 5 9.47 -7.39 -4.77
N CYS A 6 9.44 -6.66 -3.66
CA CYS A 6 9.03 -5.26 -3.62
C CYS A 6 10.26 -4.37 -3.75
N LYS A 7 10.18 -3.39 -4.67
CA LYS A 7 11.16 -2.30 -4.77
C LYS A 7 10.47 -1.02 -4.33
N VAL A 8 11.01 -0.37 -3.32
CA VAL A 8 10.63 1.02 -2.99
C VAL A 8 11.68 1.93 -3.61
N LEU A 9 11.19 2.96 -4.31
CA LEU A 9 12.02 3.96 -4.96
C LEU A 9 11.77 5.32 -4.33
N ASP A 10 12.84 6.07 -4.09
CA ASP A 10 12.78 7.49 -3.78
C ASP A 10 13.70 8.25 -4.74
N ALA A 11 13.17 9.29 -5.38
CA ALA A 11 13.86 10.09 -6.41
C ALA A 11 14.59 9.23 -7.49
N GLY A 12 14.01 8.09 -7.87
CA GLY A 12 14.58 7.16 -8.86
C GLY A 12 15.69 6.23 -8.32
N CYS A 13 16.01 6.32 -7.04
CA CYS A 13 16.95 5.44 -6.36
C CYS A 13 16.22 4.34 -5.59
N ILE A 14 16.77 3.12 -5.57
CA ILE A 14 16.22 2.04 -4.74
C ILE A 14 16.55 2.33 -3.28
N VAL A 15 15.52 2.46 -2.45
CA VAL A 15 15.66 2.68 -1.00
C VAL A 15 15.39 1.40 -0.21
N GLU A 16 14.51 0.54 -0.70
CA GLU A 16 14.23 -0.77 -0.10
C GLU A 16 14.06 -1.84 -1.18
N PHE A 17 14.57 -3.03 -0.89
CA PHE A 17 14.51 -4.17 -1.80
C PHE A 17 14.43 -5.48 -1.01
N ASP A 18 13.23 -6.04 -0.86
CA ASP A 18 13.02 -7.37 -0.27
C ASP A 18 11.62 -7.91 -0.61
N GLU A 19 11.26 -9.08 -0.09
CA GLU A 19 9.91 -9.60 -0.13
C GLU A 19 8.94 -8.73 0.70
N PRO A 20 7.70 -8.53 0.24
CA PRO A 20 6.75 -7.64 0.91
C PRO A 20 6.52 -7.97 2.39
N TYR A 21 6.49 -9.25 2.75
CA TYR A 21 6.28 -9.66 4.14
C TYR A 21 7.49 -9.33 5.04
N GLU A 22 8.72 -9.46 4.53
CA GLU A 22 9.92 -9.09 5.30
C GLU A 22 10.02 -7.58 5.47
N LEU A 23 9.72 -6.79 4.43
CA LEU A 23 9.68 -5.33 4.54
C LEU A 23 8.65 -4.85 5.57
N MET A 24 7.51 -5.55 5.69
CA MET A 24 6.41 -5.17 6.59
C MET A 24 6.68 -5.45 8.07
N LYS A 25 7.64 -6.33 8.41
CA LYS A 25 8.04 -6.60 9.80
C LYS A 25 8.77 -5.45 10.47
N SER A 26 9.30 -4.51 9.68
CA SER A 26 9.98 -3.32 10.18
C SER A 26 9.02 -2.14 10.28
N GLU A 27 8.91 -1.54 11.46
CA GLU A 27 8.15 -0.29 11.66
C GLU A 27 8.80 0.90 10.94
N SER A 28 10.13 0.89 10.78
CA SER A 28 10.88 1.98 10.14
C SER A 28 10.90 1.88 8.60
N SER A 29 10.25 0.87 8.03
CA SER A 29 10.24 0.62 6.59
C SER A 29 9.32 1.61 5.86
N GLN A 30 9.82 2.18 4.76
CA GLN A 30 9.04 3.05 3.89
C GLN A 30 7.88 2.28 3.27
N PHE A 31 8.11 1.01 2.90
CA PHE A 31 7.06 0.13 2.43
C PHE A 31 5.96 -0.04 3.48
N THR A 32 6.33 -0.28 4.74
CA THR A 32 5.37 -0.37 5.86
C THR A 32 4.53 0.89 5.98
N SER A 33 5.16 2.06 5.93
CA SER A 33 4.47 3.35 6.00
C SER A 33 3.47 3.52 4.84
N MET A 34 3.86 3.15 3.61
CA MET A 34 2.96 3.18 2.46
C MET A 34 1.76 2.25 2.63
N VAL A 35 1.98 1.03 3.13
CA VAL A 35 0.91 0.07 3.39
C VAL A 35 -0.04 0.61 4.48
N GLN A 36 0.47 1.18 5.57
CA GLN A 36 -0.35 1.79 6.62
C GLN A 36 -1.20 2.97 6.11
N ASN A 37 -0.69 3.74 5.15
CA ASN A 37 -1.43 4.84 4.53
C ASN A 37 -2.62 4.39 3.67
N THR A 38 -2.77 3.10 3.35
CA THR A 38 -3.96 2.56 2.69
C THR A 38 -5.19 2.44 3.62
N GLY A 39 -5.00 2.72 4.91
CA GLY A 39 -6.03 2.58 5.94
C GLY A 39 -6.03 1.19 6.59
N PRO A 40 -6.62 1.06 7.79
CA PRO A 40 -6.46 -0.13 8.62
C PRO A 40 -6.98 -1.41 7.95
N SER A 41 -8.16 -1.36 7.33
CA SER A 41 -8.76 -2.54 6.67
C SER A 41 -7.88 -3.05 5.52
N MET A 42 -7.41 -2.14 4.66
CA MET A 42 -6.57 -2.50 3.51
C MET A 42 -5.17 -2.93 3.95
N ALA A 43 -4.56 -2.22 4.90
CA ALA A 43 -3.26 -2.58 5.47
C ALA A 43 -3.25 -4.00 6.04
N ARG A 44 -4.33 -4.39 6.76
CA ARG A 44 -4.50 -5.76 7.28
C ARG A 44 -4.60 -6.78 6.16
N GLN A 45 -5.37 -6.47 5.12
CA GLN A 45 -5.52 -7.36 3.97
C GLN A 45 -4.19 -7.57 3.25
N LEU A 46 -3.43 -6.49 3.02
CA LEU A 46 -2.10 -6.53 2.42
C LEU A 46 -1.11 -7.35 3.25
N TRP A 47 -1.14 -7.21 4.59
CA TRP A 47 -0.35 -8.04 5.50
C TRP A 47 -0.64 -9.52 5.34
N ASN A 48 -1.92 -9.89 5.35
CA ASN A 48 -2.34 -11.28 5.24
C ASN A 48 -1.91 -11.89 3.89
N MET A 49 -2.09 -11.14 2.79
CA MET A 49 -1.67 -11.59 1.47
C MET A 49 -0.15 -11.76 1.37
N ALA A 50 0.63 -10.81 1.91
CA ALA A 50 2.08 -10.89 1.92
C ALA A 50 2.58 -12.10 2.72
N ARG A 51 2.00 -12.32 3.92
CA ARG A 51 2.31 -13.46 4.80
C ARG A 51 1.98 -14.79 4.13
N GLU A 52 0.80 -14.91 3.54
CA GLU A 52 0.37 -16.13 2.85
C GLU A 52 1.29 -16.45 1.66
N ALA A 53 1.61 -15.44 0.84
CA ALA A 53 2.52 -15.63 -0.28
C ALA A 53 3.93 -16.04 0.18
N HIS A 54 4.43 -15.49 1.28
CA HIS A 54 5.71 -15.89 1.88
C HIS A 54 5.68 -17.34 2.38
N ALA A 55 4.63 -17.75 3.09
CA ALA A 55 4.45 -19.12 3.55
C ALA A 55 4.38 -20.12 2.39
N GLN A 56 3.59 -19.83 1.34
CA GLN A 56 3.47 -20.69 0.16
C GLN A 56 4.82 -20.88 -0.55
N ARG A 57 5.65 -19.83 -0.65
CA ARG A 57 7.00 -19.93 -1.24
C ARG A 57 7.90 -20.88 -0.45
N ARG A 58 7.89 -20.80 0.89
CA ARG A 58 8.68 -21.68 1.76
C ARG A 58 8.29 -23.15 1.63
N VAL A 59 7.02 -23.45 1.39
CA VAL A 59 6.54 -24.84 1.22
C VAL A 59 6.98 -25.41 -0.12
N HIS A 60 7.01 -24.62 -1.19
CA HIS A 60 7.45 -25.07 -2.52
C HIS A 60 8.97 -25.20 -2.67
N SER A 61 9.76 -24.64 -1.76
CA SER A 61 11.23 -24.75 -1.79
C SER A 61 11.78 -25.97 -1.02
N HIS A 62 10.96 -26.66 -0.23
CA HIS A 62 11.38 -27.77 0.65
C HIS A 62 10.71 -29.11 0.25
N HIS A 63 11.05 -29.67 -0.91
CA HIS A 63 10.76 -31.08 -1.18
C HIS A 63 11.67 -32.04 -0.39
N GLU A 64 12.78 -31.57 0.19
CA GLU A 64 13.60 -32.37 1.10
C GLU A 64 13.99 -31.51 2.33
N ASP A 65 14.03 -32.18 3.47
CA ASP A 65 14.33 -31.72 4.84
C ASP A 65 13.23 -31.03 5.67
N VAL A 66 12.67 -31.89 6.52
CA VAL A 66 11.71 -31.69 7.60
C VAL A 66 12.39 -31.00 8.81
N HIS A 67 11.58 -30.25 9.56
CA HIS A 67 11.84 -29.59 10.85
C HIS A 67 12.54 -28.22 10.82
N ARG A 68 11.74 -27.18 10.54
CA ARG A 68 11.69 -26.05 11.49
C ARG A 68 10.26 -25.58 11.68
N GLU A 69 9.61 -26.29 12.60
CA GLU A 69 8.38 -25.89 13.25
C GLU A 69 8.59 -24.52 13.89
N THR A 70 7.94 -23.52 13.32
CA THR A 70 7.42 -22.41 14.10
C THR A 70 6.12 -22.04 13.40
N GLU A 71 5.03 -22.68 13.81
CA GLU A 71 3.72 -22.02 13.85
C GLU A 71 3.86 -20.83 14.81
N TYR A 72 4.54 -19.78 14.36
CA TYR A 72 4.42 -18.48 14.97
C TYR A 72 3.23 -17.86 14.27
N ILE A 73 2.11 -17.78 14.98
CA ILE A 73 1.00 -16.96 14.53
C ILE A 73 1.55 -15.53 14.58
N ASP A 74 2.07 -15.05 13.45
CA ASP A 74 2.49 -13.67 13.29
C ASP A 74 1.22 -12.84 13.13
N GLU A 75 0.58 -12.64 14.28
CA GLU A 75 -0.48 -11.67 14.48
C GLU A 75 0.09 -10.31 14.09
N THR A 76 -0.63 -9.56 13.26
CA THR A 76 -0.24 -8.19 12.91
C THR A 76 0.15 -7.43 14.18
N PRO A 77 1.39 -6.91 14.27
CA PRO A 77 1.84 -6.24 15.49
C PRO A 77 0.91 -5.08 15.87
N PRO A 78 0.71 -4.80 17.17
CA PRO A 78 -0.17 -3.70 17.59
C PRO A 78 0.24 -2.35 16.99
N TRP A 79 1.54 -2.10 16.81
CA TRP A 79 2.06 -0.88 16.16
C TRP A 79 1.74 -0.81 14.67
N PHE A 80 1.51 -1.95 14.01
CA PHE A 80 1.19 -2.02 12.59
C PHE A 80 -0.20 -1.43 12.29
N MET A 81 -1.13 -1.58 13.24
CA MET A 81 -2.51 -1.12 13.12
C MET A 81 -2.73 0.13 13.97
N THR A 82 -2.03 1.22 13.67
CA THR A 82 -2.31 2.50 14.32
C THR A 82 -3.72 2.93 13.92
N SER A 83 -4.66 2.89 14.87
CA SER A 83 -5.96 3.53 14.72
C SER A 83 -5.72 5.03 14.54
N ARG A 84 -5.60 5.51 13.30
CA ARG A 84 -5.62 6.95 13.04
C ARG A 84 -6.99 7.46 13.47
N PRO A 85 -7.07 8.51 14.33
CA PRO A 85 -8.31 9.25 14.46
C PRO A 85 -8.66 9.82 13.07
N ASP A 86 -9.93 9.73 12.74
CA ASP A 86 -10.54 9.89 11.43
C ASP A 86 -9.84 10.87 10.48
N VAL A 87 -9.65 10.42 9.24
CA VAL A 87 -9.57 11.34 8.10
C VAL A 87 -10.85 12.17 8.15
N VAL A 88 -10.74 13.41 8.64
CA VAL A 88 -11.80 14.40 8.47
C VAL A 88 -12.01 14.51 6.97
N VAL A 89 -13.11 13.94 6.49
CA VAL A 89 -13.68 14.30 5.20
C VAL A 89 -14.02 15.78 5.33
N SER A 90 -13.06 16.62 4.96
CA SER A 90 -13.28 18.06 4.84
C SER A 90 -14.30 18.23 3.74
N GLY A 91 -15.56 18.34 4.14
CA GLY A 91 -16.67 18.63 3.26
C GLY A 91 -16.33 19.84 2.41
N ARG A 92 -16.37 19.66 1.09
CA ARG A 92 -16.47 20.79 0.17
C ARG A 92 -17.80 20.63 -0.55
N ALA A 93 -18.75 21.44 -0.11
CA ALA A 93 -20.06 21.57 -0.72
C ALA A 93 -19.89 21.80 -2.23
N THR A 94 -20.59 21.00 -3.02
CA THR A 94 -20.86 21.31 -4.43
C THR A 94 -21.76 22.54 -4.47
N GLU A 95 -21.17 23.71 -4.66
CA GLU A 95 -21.93 24.87 -5.14
C GLU A 95 -22.21 24.63 -6.61
N VAL A 96 -23.50 24.43 -6.90
CA VAL A 96 -24.06 24.39 -8.25
C VAL A 96 -23.89 25.78 -8.83
N ILE A 97 -22.94 25.94 -9.75
CA ILE A 97 -22.83 27.15 -10.56
C ILE A 97 -24.03 27.11 -11.51
N GLN A 98 -24.96 28.04 -11.34
CA GLN A 98 -26.00 28.30 -12.32
C GLN A 98 -25.33 28.84 -13.57
N GLU A 99 -25.50 28.13 -14.69
CA GLU A 99 -25.09 28.60 -16.01
C GLU A 99 -25.98 29.80 -16.34
N GLU A 100 -25.43 31.01 -16.29
CA GLU A 100 -26.08 32.19 -16.84
C GLU A 100 -25.74 32.28 -18.33
N ASP A 101 -26.79 32.26 -19.15
CA ASP A 101 -26.74 32.44 -20.60
C ASP A 101 -26.12 33.80 -20.95
N GLY A 102 -24.95 33.78 -21.58
CA GLY A 102 -24.26 34.95 -22.10
C GLY A 102 -23.76 34.72 -23.53
N GLU A 103 -24.61 35.03 -24.51
CA GLU A 103 -24.25 35.18 -25.91
C GLU A 103 -23.51 36.49 -26.15
N ASP A 104 -22.22 36.45 -26.48
CA ASP A 104 -21.59 37.42 -27.38
C ASP A 104 -20.13 37.08 -27.72
N GLY A 105 -19.82 37.23 -29.01
CA GLY A 105 -18.59 36.73 -29.64
C GLY A 105 -17.35 37.60 -29.41
N GLN A 106 -16.22 37.12 -29.93
CA GLN A 106 -15.50 37.77 -31.02
C GLN A 106 -14.21 37.01 -31.40
N CYS A 107 -13.87 37.20 -32.68
CA CYS A 107 -12.88 36.53 -33.51
C CYS A 107 -11.43 36.59 -33.01
N TYR A 108 -10.68 35.50 -33.17
CA TYR A 108 -9.21 35.56 -33.24
C TYR A 108 -8.76 35.45 -34.70
N THR A 109 -8.27 36.57 -35.26
CA THR A 109 -7.51 36.57 -36.51
C THR A 109 -6.11 36.04 -36.21
N SER A 110 -5.69 34.98 -36.91
CA SER A 110 -4.31 34.49 -36.86
C SER A 110 -3.39 35.42 -37.65
N LEU A 111 -2.20 35.67 -37.09
CA LEU A 111 -1.07 36.33 -37.74
C LEU A 111 -0.19 35.28 -38.42
#